data_AF-A0A8X8Y9C6-F1
#
_entry.id   AF-A0A8X8Y9C6-F1
#
_cell.length_a   1.000
_cell.length_b   1.000
_cell.length_c   1.000
_cell.angle_alpha   90.00
_cell.angle_beta   90.00
_cell.angle_gamma   90.00
#
_symmetry.space_group_name_H-M   'P 1'
#
loop_
_entity.id
_entity.type
_entity.pdbx_description
1 polymer ?
#
loop_
_entity_poly.entity_id
_entity_poly.type
_entity_poly.pdbx_seq_one_letter_code
_entity_poly.pdbx_strand_id
1 'polypeptide(L)' 'MFDDMVDYKFGVKSYKTFASTGFRDVTFKSYATLGHTTIPEEMDDLFDWLSFKLGLDAALHLNVPF' A
#
# COMPACT_ATOMS: atom_id res chain seq x y z
N MET A 1 15.06 1.98 -3.95
CA MET A 1 14.19 2.88 -4.71
C MET A 1 14.71 2.88 -6.14
N PHE A 2 14.11 2.04 -6.97
CA PHE A 2 14.63 1.64 -8.27
C PHE A 2 13.59 1.80 -9.38
N ASP A 3 12.52 2.57 -9.13
CA ASP A 3 11.57 2.91 -10.18
C ASP A 3 12.29 3.81 -11.21
N ASP A 4 12.46 3.25 -12.40
CA ASP A 4 13.21 3.80 -13.52
C ASP A 4 12.38 4.77 -14.37
N MET A 5 11.06 4.80 -14.15
CA MET A 5 10.11 5.68 -14.87
C MET A 5 9.61 6.82 -13.98
N VAL A 6 9.39 6.56 -12.69
CA VAL A 6 8.82 7.50 -11.72
C VAL A 6 9.72 7.59 -10.48
N ASP A 7 10.43 8.71 -10.38
CA ASP A 7 11.34 8.99 -9.26
C ASP A 7 10.61 8.98 -7.89
N TYR A 8 11.19 8.31 -6.89
CA TYR A 8 10.69 8.23 -5.51
C TYR A 8 10.13 9.52 -4.96
N LYS A 9 10.85 10.60 -5.24
CA LYS A 9 10.63 11.88 -4.61
C LYS A 9 9.22 12.38 -4.93
N PHE A 10 8.63 11.95 -6.04
CA PHE A 10 7.25 12.27 -6.38
C PHE A 10 6.27 11.58 -5.44
N GLY A 11 6.46 10.30 -5.12
CA GLY A 11 5.68 9.60 -4.09
C GLY A 11 5.79 10.29 -2.72
N VAL A 12 7.01 10.62 -2.29
CA VAL A 12 7.26 11.33 -1.03
C VAL A 12 6.60 12.71 -1.02
N LYS A 13 6.68 13.46 -2.13
CA LYS A 13 6.05 14.78 -2.26
C LYS A 13 4.52 14.69 -2.22
N SER A 14 3.94 13.71 -2.89
CA SER A 14 2.49 13.47 -2.88
C SER A 14 2.00 13.14 -1.47
N TYR A 15 2.69 12.24 -0.77
CA TYR A 15 2.37 11.91 0.63
C TYR A 15 2.42 13.14 1.54
N LYS A 16 3.50 13.93 1.47
CA LYS A 16 3.63 15.18 2.26
C LYS A 16 2.51 16.17 1.95
N THR A 17 2.13 16.29 0.67
CA THR A 17 1.01 17.13 0.27
C THR A 17 -0.28 16.65 0.93
N PHE A 18 -0.64 15.36 0.81
CA PHE A 18 -1.84 14.81 1.43
C PHE A 18 -1.86 15.01 2.95
N ALA A 19 -0.75 14.73 3.63
CA ALA A 19 -0.62 14.93 5.07
C ALA A 19 -0.79 16.41 5.47
N SER A 20 -0.36 17.35 4.63
CA SER A 20 -0.48 18.79 4.90
C SER A 20 -1.83 19.41 4.53
N THR A 21 -2.64 18.75 3.69
CA THR A 21 -3.93 19.28 3.18
C THR A 21 -5.16 18.75 3.93
N GLY A 22 -4.96 18.09 5.07
CA GLY A 22 -6.04 17.68 5.97
C GLY A 22 -6.52 16.24 5.79
N PHE A 23 -5.88 15.45 4.93
CA PHE A 23 -6.11 14.00 4.89
C PHE A 23 -5.51 13.37 6.15
N ARG A 24 -6.36 12.74 6.96
CA ARG A 24 -5.98 12.18 8.27
C ARG A 24 -5.58 10.71 8.22
N ASP A 25 -5.99 10.01 7.17
CA ASP A 25 -5.79 8.57 7.03
C ASP A 25 -5.03 8.29 5.73
N VAL A 26 -3.71 8.46 5.80
CA VAL A 26 -2.80 8.33 4.67
C VAL A 26 -1.60 7.50 5.09
N THR A 27 -1.34 6.42 4.36
CA THR A 27 -0.17 5.57 4.56
C THR A 27 0.72 5.64 3.33
N PHE A 28 2.04 5.81 3.53
CA PHE A 28 3.03 5.73 2.47
C PHE A 28 4.03 4.65 2.85
N LYS A 29 4.01 3.53 2.13
CA LYS A 29 4.90 2.40 2.33
C LYS A 29 5.88 2.32 1.18
N SER A 30 7.17 2.18 1.50
CA SER A 30 8.24 2.13 0.50
C SER A 30 8.87 0.74 0.47
N TYR A 31 9.11 0.21 -0.72
CA TYR A 31 9.72 -1.09 -0.94
C TYR A 31 11.12 -0.89 -1.52
N ALA A 32 12.16 -1.36 -0.82
CA ALA A 32 13.56 -1.01 -1.14
C ALA A 32 13.99 -1.48 -2.53
N THR A 33 13.50 -2.65 -2.95
CA THR A 33 13.84 -3.37 -4.19
C THR A 33 12.83 -3.17 -5.32
N LEU A 34 11.81 -2.33 -5.14
CA LEU A 34 10.75 -2.12 -6.12
C LEU A 34 11.19 -1.17 -7.24
N GLY A 35 10.99 -1.63 -8.48
CA GLY A 35 11.11 -0.85 -9.72
C GLY A 35 9.76 -0.34 -10.21
N HIS A 36 9.60 -0.09 -11.51
CA HIS A 36 8.30 0.31 -12.10
C HIS A 36 7.35 -0.87 -12.32
N THR A 37 7.12 -1.65 -11.28
CA THR A 37 6.25 -2.83 -11.29
C THR A 37 5.72 -3.06 -9.88
N THR A 38 4.92 -4.11 -9.69
CA THR A 38 4.50 -4.58 -8.38
C THR A 38 5.28 -5.82 -7.94
N ILE A 39 5.29 -6.10 -6.64
CA ILE A 39 5.84 -7.34 -6.06
C ILE A 39 4.78 -8.04 -5.19
N PRO A 40 4.87 -9.36 -4.97
CA PRO A 40 3.92 -10.08 -4.12
C PRO A 40 3.74 -9.45 -2.74
N GLU A 41 4.83 -9.01 -2.11
CA GLU A 41 4.81 -8.38 -0.79
C GLU A 41 4.00 -7.09 -0.76
N GLU A 42 4.07 -6.29 -1.83
CA GLU A 42 3.26 -5.08 -1.97
C GLU A 42 1.76 -5.42 -2.10
N MET A 43 1.45 -6.50 -2.83
CA MET A 43 0.08 -6.94 -3.03
C MET A 43 -0.51 -7.54 -1.75
N ASP A 44 0.28 -8.28 -0.97
CA ASP A 44 -0.13 -8.81 0.34
C ASP A 44 -0.41 -7.66 1.32
N ASP A 45 0.48 -6.68 1.40
CA ASP A 45 0.30 -5.48 2.23
C ASP A 45 -0.94 -4.67 1.82
N LEU A 46 -1.21 -4.57 0.52
CA LEU A 46 -2.41 -3.93 -0.01
C LEU A 46 -3.67 -4.71 0.35
N PHE A 47 -3.63 -6.05 0.26
CA PHE A 47 -4.74 -6.92 0.60
C PHE A 47 -5.10 -6.83 2.07
N ASP A 48 -4.11 -6.87 2.96
CA ASP A 48 -4.29 -6.74 4.40
C ASP A 48 -4.85 -5.35 4.75
N TRP A 49 -4.27 -4.29 4.18
CA TRP A 49 -4.77 -2.93 4.38
C TRP A 49 -6.22 -2.77 3.92
N LEU A 50 -6.57 -3.30 2.75
CA LEU A 50 -7.91 -3.20 2.21
C LEU A 50 -8.92 -4.03 3.04
N SER A 51 -8.54 -5.24 3.44
CA SER A 51 -9.36 -6.11 4.28
C SER A 51 -9.66 -5.45 5.62
N PHE A 52 -8.64 -4.85 6.26
CA PHE A 52 -8.81 -4.08 7.48
C PHE A 52 -9.74 -2.88 7.29
N LYS A 53 -9.54 -2.07 6.23
CA LYS A 53 -10.37 -0.88 5.95
C LYS A 53 -11.83 -1.22 5.65
N LEU A 54 -12.07 -2.38 5.05
CA LEU A 54 -13.43 -2.86 4.74
C LEU A 54 -14.03 -3.71 5.88
N GLY A 55 -13.29 -3.98 6.96
CA GLY A 55 -13.74 -4.84 8.06
C GLY A 55 -13.91 -6.31 7.66
N LEU A 56 -13.17 -6.76 6.65
CA LEU A 56 -13.26 -8.11 6.07
C LEU A 56 -12.36 -9.13 6.78
N ASP A 57 -11.53 -8.71 7.73
CA ASP A 57 -10.64 -9.60 8.51
C ASP A 57 -11.40 -10.72 9.24
N ALA A 58 -12.71 -10.57 9.47
CA ALA A 58 -13.56 -11.62 10.04
C ALA A 58 -14.19 -12.58 8.99
N ALA A 59 -14.26 -12.21 7.71
CA ALA A 59 -14.94 -13.00 6.67
C ALA A 59 -14.05 -14.08 6.05
N LEU A 60 -12.73 -13.90 6.04
CA LEU A 60 -11.78 -14.86 5.46
C LEU A 60 -11.41 -16.02 6.38
N HIS A 61 -11.80 -15.96 7.67
CA HIS A 61 -11.59 -17.04 8.63
C HIS A 61 -12.74 -18.06 8.68
N LEU A 62 -13.78 -17.92 7.84
CA LEU A 62 -14.80 -18.94 7.63
C LEU A 62 -14.36 -19.92 6.55
N ASN A 63 -13.45 -20.82 6.95
CA ASN A 63 -13.46 -22.24 6.64
C ASN A 63 -14.06 -22.64 5.27
N VAL A 64 -13.27 -22.51 4.20
CA VAL A 64 -13.50 -23.28 2.98
C VAL A 64 -12.47 -24.42 2.98
N PRO A 65 -12.87 -25.66 3.33
CA PRO A 65 -11.98 -26.80 3.23
C PRO A 65 -11.75 -27.09 1.74
N PHE A 66 -10.48 -27.25 1.35
CA PHE A 66 -10.12 -27.97 0.14
C PHE A 66 -10.48 -29.46 0.30
#